data_AF-A0A165BRX5-F1
#
_entry.id   AF-A0A165BRX5-F1
#
_cell.length_a   1.000
_cell.length_b   1.000
_cell.length_c   1.000
_cell.angle_alpha   90.00
_cell.angle_beta   90.00
_cell.angle_gamma   90.00
#
_symmetry.space_group_name_H-M   'P 1'
#
loop_
_entity.id
_entity.type
_entity.pdbx_description
1 polymer ?
#
loop_
_entity_poly.entity_id
_entity_poly.type
_entity_poly.pdbx_seq_one_letter_code
_entity_poly.pdbx_strand_id
1 'polypeptide(L)'
;MSGNHEHHESSSSRSALLISSRKDPDCTTSERSRPSATADSPQRLTSVRPVIHFYNKNEPHYGFTNFSPHPVKYDEKQYPTSEHLFQSFKFQGRWPGLAEHIRTCSDLPSVAFSEARRFQPQVRSDWIDVNIAKMEETLRHKFTQHSALKEELIATGDAELVENSAEDSFWGIGADRKGRNELGKALERLRAQFREAQPRILVEADPMME
;
A
#
# COMPACT_ATOMS: atom_id res chain seq x y z
N MET A 1 -48.68 14.04 6.91
CA MET A 1 -47.65 15.05 6.66
C MET A 1 -46.32 14.32 6.73
N SER A 2 -45.91 13.47 5.78
CA SER A 2 -45.78 13.58 4.31
C SER A 2 -44.64 14.51 3.87
N GLY A 3 -43.61 13.89 3.29
CA GLY A 3 -42.58 14.49 2.41
C GLY A 3 -41.39 15.14 3.13
N ASN A 4 -40.13 14.99 2.72
CA ASN A 4 -39.59 14.53 1.45
C ASN A 4 -38.17 13.97 1.61
N HIS A 5 -37.88 12.96 0.78
CA HIS A 5 -36.55 12.59 0.31
C HIS A 5 -35.94 13.74 -0.48
N GLU A 6 -34.65 14.02 -0.30
CA GLU A 6 -33.81 14.54 -1.37
C GLU A 6 -32.50 13.74 -1.44
N HIS A 7 -32.41 12.98 -2.53
CA HIS A 7 -31.19 12.43 -3.07
C HIS A 7 -30.34 13.59 -3.59
N HIS A 8 -29.03 13.59 -3.30
CA HIS A 8 -28.09 14.37 -4.08
C HIS A 8 -27.00 13.45 -4.62
N GLU A 9 -27.13 13.18 -5.92
CA GLU A 9 -26.13 12.53 -6.75
C GLU A 9 -24.88 13.41 -6.93
N SER A 10 -23.74 12.70 -6.95
CA SER A 10 -22.62 12.80 -7.89
C SER A 10 -22.10 14.15 -8.36
N SER A 11 -20.79 14.38 -8.12
CA SER A 11 -19.92 15.00 -9.13
C SER A 11 -18.55 14.32 -9.15
N SER A 12 -18.43 13.35 -10.04
CA SER A 12 -17.21 12.66 -10.41
C SER A 12 -16.51 13.47 -11.51
N SER A 13 -15.35 14.05 -11.22
CA SER A 13 -14.56 14.77 -12.20
C SER A 13 -13.75 13.79 -13.06
N ARG A 14 -14.24 13.57 -14.28
CA ARG A 14 -13.57 12.86 -15.37
C ARG A 14 -12.59 13.80 -16.10
N SER A 15 -11.39 13.34 -16.39
CA SER A 15 -10.53 13.93 -17.43
C SER A 15 -9.49 12.91 -17.89
N ALA A 16 -9.72 12.28 -19.05
CA ALA A 16 -8.66 11.66 -19.86
C ALA A 16 -9.16 11.30 -21.27
N LEU A 17 -8.54 11.96 -22.25
CA LEU A 17 -8.02 11.42 -23.53
C LEU A 17 -8.98 11.18 -24.71
N LEU A 18 -8.76 12.01 -25.74
CA LEU A 18 -9.22 11.84 -27.13
C LEU A 18 -8.27 10.91 -27.89
N ILE A 19 -8.90 10.03 -28.67
CA ILE A 19 -8.31 9.02 -29.56
C ILE A 19 -8.24 9.63 -30.97
N SER A 20 -7.18 9.35 -31.73
CA SER A 20 -7.27 9.41 -33.19
C SER A 20 -6.44 8.31 -33.86
N SER A 21 -7.15 7.45 -34.57
CA SER A 21 -6.69 6.32 -35.38
C SER A 21 -6.17 6.74 -36.75
N ARG A 22 -5.10 6.09 -37.23
CA ARG A 22 -4.76 5.89 -38.67
C ARG A 22 -3.96 4.57 -38.77
N LYS A 23 -4.49 3.45 -39.29
CA LYS A 23 -4.76 3.02 -40.68
C LYS A 23 -3.55 2.32 -41.33
N ASP A 24 -3.65 1.01 -41.50
CA ASP A 24 -2.72 0.11 -42.21
C ASP A 24 -2.66 0.38 -43.72
N PRO A 25 -1.62 -0.12 -44.40
CA PRO A 25 -1.91 -1.14 -45.41
C PRO A 25 -0.91 -2.32 -45.49
N ASP A 26 -1.47 -3.37 -46.07
CA ASP A 26 -1.01 -4.72 -46.42
C ASP A 26 0.22 -4.77 -47.37
N CYS A 27 1.07 -5.79 -47.22
CA CYS A 27 1.88 -6.32 -48.32
C CYS A 27 2.34 -7.77 -48.04
N THR A 28 1.92 -8.64 -48.95
CA THR A 28 2.11 -10.08 -49.05
C THR A 28 3.48 -10.42 -49.64
N THR A 29 4.19 -11.43 -49.13
CA THR A 29 4.95 -12.40 -49.96
C THR A 29 5.33 -13.67 -49.18
N SER A 30 5.18 -14.80 -49.87
CA SER A 30 5.51 -16.18 -49.48
C SER A 30 7.00 -16.47 -49.62
N GLU A 31 7.59 -17.36 -48.80
CA GLU A 31 8.37 -18.54 -49.28
C GLU A 31 8.91 -19.49 -48.19
N ARG A 32 8.42 -20.74 -48.25
CA ARG A 32 9.00 -22.10 -48.10
C ARG A 32 10.34 -22.38 -47.33
N SER A 33 10.18 -23.23 -46.29
CA SER A 33 10.94 -24.44 -45.86
C SER A 33 12.39 -24.41 -45.30
N ARG A 34 12.54 -24.93 -44.05
CA ARG A 34 13.22 -26.21 -43.70
C ARG A 34 13.11 -26.52 -42.18
N PRO A 35 13.16 -27.80 -41.74
CA PRO A 35 12.98 -28.18 -40.34
C PRO A 35 14.33 -28.16 -39.59
N SER A 36 14.33 -27.70 -38.34
CA SER A 36 15.46 -27.91 -37.44
C SER A 36 14.97 -28.30 -36.05
N ALA A 37 15.59 -29.34 -35.53
CA ALA A 37 15.28 -30.03 -34.30
C ALA A 37 15.55 -29.18 -33.05
N THR A 38 14.73 -29.44 -32.04
CA THR A 38 15.03 -29.47 -30.59
C THR A 38 15.97 -28.40 -30.04
N ALA A 39 15.37 -27.41 -29.39
CA ALA A 39 15.88 -26.91 -28.12
C ALA A 39 14.69 -26.85 -27.17
N ASP A 40 14.62 -27.83 -26.27
CA ASP A 40 13.76 -27.80 -25.10
C ASP A 40 14.14 -26.56 -24.29
N SER A 41 13.43 -25.47 -24.53
CA SER A 41 13.57 -24.27 -23.73
C SER A 41 12.91 -24.59 -22.40
N PRO A 42 13.61 -24.48 -21.25
CA PRO A 42 12.95 -24.69 -19.97
C PRO A 42 11.81 -23.68 -19.89
N GLN A 43 10.57 -24.18 -19.98
CA GLN A 43 9.39 -23.37 -19.82
C GLN A 43 9.56 -22.65 -18.49
N ARG A 44 9.72 -21.33 -18.57
CA ARG A 44 9.81 -20.46 -17.41
C ARG A 44 8.50 -20.69 -16.66
N LEU A 45 8.53 -21.54 -15.65
CA LEU A 45 7.43 -21.71 -14.71
C LEU A 45 7.14 -20.30 -14.20
N THR A 46 6.07 -19.69 -14.70
CA THR A 46 5.55 -18.45 -14.14
C THR A 46 5.01 -18.85 -12.78
N SER A 47 5.89 -18.88 -11.77
CA SER A 47 5.50 -19.02 -10.39
C SER A 47 4.52 -17.89 -10.12
N VAL A 48 3.23 -18.22 -10.07
CA VAL A 48 2.19 -17.25 -9.74
C VAL A 48 2.44 -16.88 -8.29
N ARG A 49 2.84 -15.63 -8.07
CA ARG A 49 3.11 -15.10 -6.73
C ARG A 49 1.84 -15.27 -5.88
N PRO A 50 1.89 -15.89 -4.69
CA PRO A 50 0.72 -15.98 -3.81
C PRO A 50 0.17 -14.58 -3.52
N VAL A 51 -1.15 -14.45 -3.34
CA VAL A 51 -1.79 -13.16 -3.03
C VAL A 51 -2.41 -13.19 -1.64
N ILE A 52 -2.04 -12.22 -0.80
CA ILE A 52 -2.58 -11.99 0.54
C ILE A 52 -3.37 -10.69 0.52
N HIS A 53 -4.68 -10.82 0.79
CA HIS A 53 -5.57 -9.68 0.99
C HIS A 53 -5.62 -9.32 2.48
N PHE A 54 -5.57 -8.02 2.78
CA PHE A 54 -5.76 -7.52 4.14
C PHE A 54 -6.65 -6.27 4.10
N TYR A 55 -7.64 -6.20 5.00
CA TYR A 55 -8.49 -5.01 5.19
C TYR A 55 -9.38 -5.12 6.43
N ASN A 56 -10.06 -6.26 6.62
CA ASN A 56 -11.10 -6.38 7.64
C ASN A 56 -10.52 -6.66 9.03
N LYS A 57 -11.07 -6.01 10.05
CA LYS A 57 -10.61 -6.13 11.46
C LYS A 57 -10.64 -7.53 12.06
N ASN A 58 -11.42 -8.44 11.47
CA ASN A 58 -11.61 -9.81 11.95
C ASN A 58 -10.84 -10.83 11.09
N GLU A 59 -10.04 -10.38 10.13
CA GLU A 59 -9.26 -11.23 9.23
C GLU A 59 -7.76 -11.19 9.59
N PRO A 60 -6.99 -12.22 9.22
CA PRO A 60 -5.54 -12.20 9.33
C PRO A 60 -4.93 -10.96 8.69
N HIS A 61 -3.75 -10.55 9.14
CA HIS A 61 -3.01 -9.41 8.60
C HIS A 61 -3.73 -8.07 8.73
N TYR A 62 -4.81 -7.95 9.51
CA TYR A 62 -5.40 -6.64 9.82
C TYR A 62 -4.39 -5.66 10.43
N GLY A 63 -3.39 -6.20 11.15
CA GLY A 63 -2.23 -5.47 11.66
C GLY A 63 -1.45 -4.70 10.58
N PHE A 64 -1.61 -5.03 9.30
CA PHE A 64 -0.95 -4.32 8.19
C PHE A 64 -1.67 -3.01 7.81
N THR A 65 -2.95 -2.88 8.14
CA THR A 65 -3.72 -1.64 7.89
C THR A 65 -3.25 -0.51 8.80
N ASN A 66 -3.40 0.75 8.37
CA ASN A 66 -3.11 1.88 9.25
C ASN A 66 -4.10 2.04 10.42
N PHE A 67 -5.26 1.39 10.30
CA PHE A 67 -6.38 1.43 11.24
C PHE A 67 -6.26 0.40 12.37
N SER A 68 -5.27 -0.49 12.30
CA SER A 68 -5.00 -1.44 13.39
C SER A 68 -4.58 -0.70 14.68
N PRO A 69 -4.98 -1.18 15.87
CA PRO A 69 -4.72 -0.53 17.16
C PRO A 69 -3.27 -0.78 17.65
N HIS A 70 -2.30 -0.35 16.86
CA HIS A 70 -0.87 -0.44 17.16
C HIS A 70 -0.31 0.98 17.31
N PRO A 71 -0.11 1.47 18.54
CA PRO A 71 0.41 2.80 18.78
C PRO A 71 1.80 2.98 18.17
N VAL A 72 2.09 4.21 17.73
CA VAL A 72 3.37 4.55 17.10
C VAL A 72 4.00 5.71 17.84
N LYS A 73 5.25 5.55 18.29
CA LYS A 73 6.07 6.65 18.81
C LYS A 73 6.82 7.33 17.66
N TYR A 74 6.69 8.65 17.56
CA TYR A 74 7.38 9.50 16.59
C TYR A 74 7.68 10.85 17.23
N ASP A 75 8.93 11.31 17.11
CA ASP A 75 9.38 12.60 17.68
C ASP A 75 8.95 12.79 19.15
N GLU A 76 9.32 11.80 19.98
CA GLU A 76 8.98 11.70 21.42
C GLU A 76 7.47 11.60 21.76
N LYS A 77 6.58 11.75 20.78
CA LYS A 77 5.13 11.69 20.94
C LYS A 77 4.59 10.32 20.60
N GLN A 78 3.54 9.92 21.31
CA GLN A 78 2.79 8.71 21.01
C GLN A 78 1.53 9.03 20.19
N TYR A 79 1.31 8.25 19.15
CA TYR A 79 0.15 8.30 18.27
C TYR A 79 -0.69 7.03 18.49
N PRO A 80 -2.03 7.12 18.63
CA PRO A 80 -2.88 5.95 18.89
C PRO A 80 -2.78 4.87 17.81
N THR A 81 -2.65 5.28 16.55
CA THR A 81 -2.44 4.39 15.40
C THR A 81 -1.50 5.03 14.39
N SER A 82 -0.99 4.23 13.45
CA SER A 82 -0.28 4.72 12.25
C SER A 82 -1.11 5.72 11.43
N GLU A 83 -2.44 5.59 11.41
CA GLU A 83 -3.32 6.54 10.73
C GLU A 83 -3.18 7.95 11.31
N HIS A 84 -3.13 8.08 12.65
CA HIS A 84 -2.94 9.37 13.31
C HIS A 84 -1.61 10.01 12.92
N LEU A 85 -0.53 9.22 12.91
CA LEU A 85 0.79 9.72 12.50
C LEU A 85 0.77 10.18 11.04
N PHE A 86 0.27 9.33 10.13
CA PHE A 86 0.22 9.61 8.71
C PHE A 86 -0.60 10.87 8.39
N GLN A 87 -1.78 11.02 9.00
CA GLN A 87 -2.61 12.20 8.81
C GLN A 87 -1.96 13.46 9.40
N SER A 88 -1.23 13.35 10.52
CA SER A 88 -0.54 14.50 11.12
C SER A 88 0.56 15.07 10.21
N PHE A 89 1.23 14.24 9.40
CA PHE A 89 2.30 14.67 8.49
C PHE A 89 1.85 15.70 7.45
N LYS A 90 0.55 15.77 7.17
CA LYS A 90 -0.05 16.80 6.31
C LYS A 90 0.11 18.21 6.86
N PHE A 91 0.27 18.36 8.18
CA PHE A 91 0.17 19.63 8.88
C PHE A 91 1.44 20.02 9.66
N GLN A 92 2.33 19.09 9.99
CA GLN A 92 3.47 19.31 10.91
C GLN A 92 4.35 20.53 10.59
N GLY A 93 4.53 20.89 9.31
CA GLY A 93 5.35 22.04 8.92
C GLY A 93 4.67 23.40 9.19
N ARG A 94 3.53 23.66 8.53
CA ARG A 94 2.86 24.97 8.57
C ARG A 94 1.85 25.13 9.70
N TRP A 95 1.27 24.02 10.17
CA TRP A 95 0.18 24.01 11.13
C TRP A 95 0.43 22.99 12.24
N PRO A 96 1.49 23.16 13.06
CA PRO A 96 1.85 22.20 14.10
C PRO A 96 0.72 21.98 15.13
N GLY A 97 -0.10 23.00 15.40
CA GLY A 97 -1.29 22.86 16.24
C GLY A 97 -2.36 21.93 15.64
N LEU A 98 -2.53 21.92 14.32
CA LEU A 98 -3.41 20.95 13.65
C LEU A 98 -2.82 19.55 13.67
N ALA A 99 -1.50 19.40 13.48
CA ALA A 99 -0.84 18.10 13.60
C ALA A 99 -1.03 17.50 15.01
N GLU A 100 -0.91 18.33 16.04
CA GLU A 100 -1.15 17.94 17.43
C GLU A 100 -2.62 17.61 17.69
N HIS A 101 -3.56 18.39 17.14
CA HIS A 101 -4.99 18.08 17.19
C HIS A 101 -5.30 16.73 16.56
N ILE A 102 -4.81 16.44 15.35
CA ILE A 102 -4.99 15.14 14.68
C ILE A 102 -4.41 13.99 15.51
N ARG A 103 -3.30 14.21 16.23
CA ARG A 103 -2.70 13.20 17.12
C ARG A 103 -3.58 12.87 18.33
N THR A 104 -4.34 13.86 18.82
CA THR A 104 -4.98 13.82 20.16
C THR A 104 -6.51 13.86 20.14
N CYS A 105 -7.13 14.09 19.00
CA CYS A 105 -8.57 14.31 18.90
C CYS A 105 -9.42 13.08 19.26
N SER A 106 -8.86 11.86 19.16
CA SER A 106 -9.52 10.60 19.49
C SER A 106 -8.48 9.47 19.47
N ASP A 107 -8.85 8.29 19.99
CA ASP A 107 -8.12 7.04 19.75
C ASP A 107 -8.59 6.33 18.46
N LEU A 108 -9.72 6.75 17.87
CA LEU A 108 -10.31 6.13 16.69
C LEU A 108 -9.65 6.63 15.39
N PRO A 109 -9.05 5.75 14.56
CA PRO A 109 -8.38 6.17 13.32
C PRO A 109 -9.32 6.84 12.31
N SER A 110 -10.60 6.46 12.30
CA SER A 110 -11.62 7.09 11.45
C SER A 110 -11.86 8.56 11.79
N VAL A 111 -11.68 8.96 13.05
CA VAL A 111 -11.81 10.35 13.48
C VAL A 111 -10.61 11.16 13.01
N ALA A 112 -9.38 10.66 13.19
CA ALA A 112 -8.18 11.32 12.67
C ALA A 112 -8.23 11.52 11.15
N PHE A 113 -8.69 10.51 10.41
CA PHE A 113 -8.91 10.60 8.96
C PHE A 113 -9.95 11.67 8.60
N SER A 114 -11.08 11.70 9.30
CA SER A 114 -12.16 12.66 9.07
C SER A 114 -11.75 14.09 9.40
N GLU A 115 -11.04 14.30 10.50
CA GLU A 115 -10.52 15.61 10.89
C GLU A 115 -9.49 16.12 9.90
N ALA A 116 -8.56 15.27 9.44
CA ALA A 116 -7.60 15.67 8.41
C ALA A 116 -8.29 16.02 7.08
N ARG A 117 -9.41 15.35 6.75
CA ARG A 117 -10.27 15.73 5.62
C ARG A 117 -11.00 17.05 5.84
N ARG A 118 -11.37 17.39 7.07
CA ARG A 118 -11.98 18.70 7.40
C ARG A 118 -11.00 19.86 7.16
N PHE A 119 -9.71 19.63 7.40
CA PHE A 119 -8.65 20.62 7.22
C PHE A 119 -7.88 20.50 5.89
N GLN A 120 -8.53 20.01 4.82
CA GLN A 120 -7.89 19.90 3.49
C GLN A 120 -7.23 21.19 2.98
N PRO A 121 -7.80 22.40 3.18
CA PRO A 121 -7.15 23.65 2.77
C PRO A 121 -5.81 23.93 3.48
N GLN A 122 -5.55 23.27 4.62
CA GLN A 122 -4.33 23.43 5.42
C GLN A 122 -3.27 22.36 5.13
N VAL A 123 -3.59 21.36 4.30
CA VAL A 123 -2.63 20.31 3.91
C VAL A 123 -1.45 20.95 3.19
N ARG A 124 -0.23 20.49 3.51
CA ARG A 124 1.01 20.92 2.85
C ARG A 124 0.90 20.81 1.32
N SER A 125 1.46 21.78 0.61
CA SER A 125 1.29 21.93 -0.84
C SER A 125 1.98 20.83 -1.66
N ASP A 126 3.02 20.20 -1.13
CA ASP A 126 3.78 19.11 -1.74
C ASP A 126 3.25 17.72 -1.35
N TRP A 127 2.05 17.62 -0.76
CA TRP A 127 1.54 16.36 -0.20
C TRP A 127 1.51 15.22 -1.20
N ILE A 128 1.14 15.48 -2.46
CA ILE A 128 1.08 14.45 -3.50
C ILE A 128 2.47 13.86 -3.77
N ASP A 129 3.52 14.68 -3.68
CA ASP A 129 4.90 14.27 -3.96
C ASP A 129 5.51 13.50 -2.78
N VAL A 130 5.08 13.79 -1.55
CA VAL A 130 5.68 13.22 -0.34
C VAL A 130 4.84 12.14 0.35
N ASN A 131 3.60 11.90 -0.05
CA ASN A 131 2.68 11.02 0.67
C ASN A 131 3.19 9.56 0.78
N ILE A 132 3.80 9.01 -0.28
CA ILE A 132 4.37 7.66 -0.27
C ILE A 132 5.55 7.60 0.71
N ALA A 133 6.46 8.56 0.66
CA ALA A 133 7.60 8.61 1.57
C ALA A 133 7.14 8.74 3.03
N LYS A 134 6.10 9.54 3.29
CA LYS A 134 5.51 9.67 4.63
C LYS A 134 4.79 8.42 5.10
N MET A 135 4.15 7.68 4.19
CA MET A 135 3.59 6.37 4.51
C MET A 135 4.68 5.37 4.88
N GLU A 136 5.76 5.30 4.09
CA GLU A 136 6.88 4.41 4.38
C GLU A 136 7.55 4.73 5.71
N GLU A 137 7.70 6.02 6.05
CA GLU A 137 8.16 6.48 7.35
C GLU A 137 7.21 5.97 8.46
N THR A 138 5.90 6.19 8.34
CA THR A 138 4.89 5.70 9.28
C THR A 138 4.97 4.19 9.48
N LEU A 139 5.01 3.42 8.39
CA LEU A 139 5.08 1.96 8.44
C LEU A 139 6.38 1.49 9.07
N ARG A 140 7.52 2.10 8.73
CA ARG A 140 8.80 1.77 9.36
C ARG A 140 8.73 1.93 10.87
N HIS A 141 8.20 3.06 11.36
CA HIS A 141 8.05 3.27 12.80
C HIS A 141 7.16 2.20 13.44
N LYS A 142 5.97 1.96 12.86
CA LYS A 142 5.04 0.94 13.35
C LYS A 142 5.69 -0.45 13.43
N PHE A 143 6.16 -0.97 12.31
CA PHE A 143 6.67 -2.34 12.27
C PHE A 143 7.99 -2.51 13.02
N THR A 144 8.81 -1.46 13.16
CA THR A 144 10.03 -1.54 14.00
C THR A 144 9.69 -1.61 15.49
N GLN A 145 8.60 -0.95 15.91
CA GLN A 145 8.17 -0.92 17.31
C GLN A 145 7.34 -2.13 17.73
N HIS A 146 6.80 -2.88 16.76
CA HIS A 146 5.95 -4.05 16.99
C HIS A 146 6.58 -5.30 16.35
N SER A 147 7.39 -6.04 17.11
CA SER A 147 8.14 -7.20 16.61
C SER A 147 7.25 -8.27 15.98
N ALA A 148 6.09 -8.55 16.59
CA ALA A 148 5.12 -9.51 16.04
C ALA A 148 4.65 -9.11 14.62
N LEU A 149 4.36 -7.84 14.38
CA LEU A 149 3.97 -7.36 13.04
C LEU A 149 5.13 -7.46 12.04
N LYS A 150 6.35 -7.16 12.49
CA LYS A 150 7.55 -7.30 11.65
C LYS A 150 7.77 -8.75 11.24
N GLU A 151 7.68 -9.68 12.20
CA GLU A 151 7.81 -11.12 11.95
C GLU A 151 6.71 -11.61 11.02
N GLU A 152 5.45 -11.21 11.26
CA GLU A 152 4.31 -11.50 10.39
C GLU A 152 4.55 -11.00 8.96
N LEU A 153 5.02 -9.75 8.79
CA LEU A 153 5.34 -9.18 7.48
C LEU A 153 6.45 -9.97 6.77
N ILE A 154 7.50 -10.37 7.47
CA ILE A 154 8.58 -11.19 6.91
C ILE A 154 8.06 -12.58 6.53
N ALA A 155 7.17 -13.16 7.34
CA ALA A 155 6.59 -14.49 7.11
C ALA A 155 5.72 -14.57 5.85
N THR A 156 5.24 -13.44 5.31
CA THR A 156 4.49 -13.39 4.04
C THR A 156 5.29 -13.85 2.80
N GLY A 157 6.58 -14.18 2.94
CA GLY A 157 7.34 -14.74 1.83
C GLY A 157 7.47 -13.76 0.66
N ASP A 158 7.32 -14.23 -0.55
CA ASP A 158 7.28 -13.42 -1.76
C ASP A 158 5.86 -12.92 -2.09
N ALA A 159 4.85 -13.17 -1.24
CA ALA A 159 3.46 -12.91 -1.58
C ALA A 159 3.16 -11.45 -1.96
N GLU A 160 2.28 -11.33 -2.95
CA GLU A 160 1.20 -10.35 -3.10
C GLU A 160 0.68 -9.64 -1.87
N LEU A 161 1.03 -8.40 -1.51
CA LEU A 161 0.30 -7.73 -0.42
C LEU A 161 -0.72 -6.78 -1.02
N VAL A 162 -2.01 -7.05 -0.78
CA VAL A 162 -3.10 -6.29 -1.37
C VAL A 162 -4.02 -5.72 -0.31
N GLU A 163 -4.03 -4.39 -0.18
CA GLU A 163 -5.04 -3.72 0.64
C GLU A 163 -6.39 -3.80 -0.09
N ASN A 164 -7.29 -4.62 0.44
CA ASN A 164 -8.57 -4.97 -0.19
C ASN A 164 -9.68 -3.95 0.12
N SER A 165 -9.33 -2.67 0.24
CA SER A 165 -10.29 -1.58 0.42
C SER A 165 -11.13 -1.41 -0.85
N ALA A 166 -12.45 -1.44 -0.73
CA ALA A 166 -13.37 -1.16 -1.83
C ALA A 166 -13.53 0.36 -2.09
N GLU A 167 -13.10 1.21 -1.16
CA GLU A 167 -13.33 2.66 -1.22
C GLU A 167 -12.09 3.44 -1.63
N ASP A 168 -10.90 2.96 -1.27
CA ASP A 168 -9.63 3.64 -1.56
C ASP A 168 -8.91 2.99 -2.74
N SER A 169 -8.90 3.68 -3.88
CA SER A 169 -8.23 3.23 -5.11
C SER A 169 -6.77 3.70 -5.22
N PHE A 170 -6.26 4.48 -4.26
CA PHE A 170 -4.86 4.89 -4.23
C PHE A 170 -4.06 3.98 -3.31
N TRP A 171 -4.46 3.89 -2.04
CA TRP A 171 -3.79 3.02 -1.07
C TRP A 171 -4.15 1.56 -1.28
N GLY A 172 -5.43 1.29 -1.62
CA GLY A 172 -5.94 -0.04 -1.92
C GLY A 172 -6.35 -0.24 -3.37
N ILE A 173 -7.18 -1.27 -3.59
CA ILE A 173 -7.61 -1.69 -4.94
C ILE A 173 -8.91 -1.04 -5.42
N GLY A 174 -9.65 -0.36 -4.55
CA GLY A 174 -10.93 0.27 -4.90
C GLY A 174 -12.03 -0.70 -5.38
N ALA A 175 -13.18 -0.13 -5.72
CA ALA A 175 -14.39 -0.90 -6.05
C ALA A 175 -14.25 -1.77 -7.32
N ASP A 176 -13.46 -1.32 -8.31
CA ASP A 176 -13.22 -2.04 -9.57
C ASP A 176 -12.00 -2.98 -9.49
N ARG A 177 -11.35 -3.05 -8.32
CA ARG A 177 -10.13 -3.81 -8.04
C ARG A 177 -8.92 -3.43 -8.90
N LYS A 178 -8.90 -2.24 -9.51
CA LYS A 178 -7.81 -1.73 -10.34
C LYS A 178 -7.05 -0.56 -9.71
N GLY A 179 -7.30 -0.30 -8.43
CA GLY A 179 -6.59 0.69 -7.64
C GLY A 179 -5.09 0.44 -7.57
N ARG A 180 -4.35 1.47 -7.18
CA ARG A 180 -2.89 1.48 -7.21
C ARG A 180 -2.25 0.58 -6.16
N ASN A 181 -2.97 0.19 -5.10
CA ASN A 181 -2.47 -0.65 -4.02
C ASN A 181 -1.12 -0.14 -3.44
N GLU A 182 -0.97 1.18 -3.27
CA GLU A 182 0.30 1.76 -2.80
C GLU A 182 0.67 1.32 -1.38
N LEU A 183 -0.32 0.99 -0.53
CA LEU A 183 -0.05 0.51 0.82
C LEU A 183 0.59 -0.87 0.79
N GLY A 184 0.03 -1.79 0.00
CA GLY A 184 0.61 -3.12 -0.24
C GLY A 184 2.03 -3.04 -0.77
N LYS A 185 2.27 -2.21 -1.79
CA LYS A 185 3.61 -1.98 -2.35
C LYS A 185 4.59 -1.40 -1.33
N ALA A 186 4.15 -0.48 -0.47
CA ALA A 186 4.98 0.10 0.59
C ALA A 186 5.38 -0.96 1.64
N LEU A 187 4.44 -1.83 2.02
CA LEU A 187 4.72 -2.96 2.91
C LEU A 187 5.72 -3.95 2.30
N GLU A 188 5.62 -4.23 1.00
CA GLU A 188 6.57 -5.10 0.30
C GLU A 188 7.99 -4.52 0.26
N ARG A 189 8.12 -3.21 0.03
CA ARG A 189 9.40 -2.51 0.12
C ARG A 189 9.97 -2.57 1.53
N LEU A 190 9.14 -2.37 2.55
CA LEU A 190 9.55 -2.47 3.95
C LEU A 190 9.97 -3.91 4.32
N ARG A 191 9.23 -4.92 3.84
CA ARG A 191 9.57 -6.34 3.99
C ARG A 191 10.95 -6.65 3.41
N ALA A 192 11.26 -6.15 2.22
CA ALA A 192 12.57 -6.34 1.60
C ALA A 192 13.70 -5.77 2.46
N GLN A 193 13.52 -4.54 2.96
CA GLN A 193 14.50 -3.90 3.84
C GLN A 193 14.73 -4.66 5.15
N PHE A 194 13.67 -5.21 5.76
CA PHE A 194 13.82 -6.02 6.98
C PHE A 194 14.54 -7.33 6.74
N ARG A 195 14.40 -7.95 5.56
CA ARG A 195 15.14 -9.16 5.19
C ARG A 195 16.61 -8.89 4.95
N GLU A 196 16.94 -7.78 4.30
CA GLU A 196 18.33 -7.36 4.08
C GLU A 196 19.05 -7.03 5.39
N ALA A 197 18.33 -6.47 6.36
CA ALA A 197 18.87 -6.13 7.68
C ALA A 197 19.01 -7.33 8.64
N GLN A 198 18.43 -8.50 8.32
CA GLN A 198 18.64 -9.70 9.12
C GLN A 198 20.01 -10.31 8.80
N PRO A 199 20.89 -10.53 9.80
CA PRO A 199 22.14 -11.23 9.55
C PRO A 199 21.81 -12.62 8.98
N ARG A 200 22.39 -12.95 7.82
CA ARG A 200 22.36 -14.32 7.30
C ARG A 200 23.13 -15.17 8.31
N ILE A 201 22.42 -15.90 9.16
CA ILE A 201 23.03 -16.99 9.90
C ILE A 201 23.38 -18.04 8.85
N LEU A 202 24.63 -18.04 8.40
CA LEU A 202 25.20 -19.18 7.71
C LEU A 202 25.26 -20.28 8.77
N VAL A 203 24.35 -21.25 8.68
CA VAL A 203 24.48 -22.49 9.42
C VAL A 203 25.65 -23.22 8.76
N GLU A 204 26.87 -23.02 9.27
CA GLU A 204 27.99 -23.88 8.94
C GLU A 204 27.60 -25.29 9.42
N ALA A 205 27.36 -26.17 8.45
CA ALA A 205 27.16 -27.58 8.73
C ALA A 205 28.45 -28.11 9.36
N ASP A 206 28.38 -28.42 10.65
CA ASP A 206 29.47 -29.04 11.40
C ASP A 206 29.80 -30.38 10.71
N PRO A 207 31.02 -30.57 10.16
CA PRO A 207 31.39 -31.85 9.60
C PRO A 207 31.56 -32.82 10.77
N MET A 208 30.62 -33.74 10.88
CA MET A 208 30.75 -34.91 11.75
C MET A 208 32.11 -35.58 11.51
N MET A 209 33.02 -35.46 12.48
CA MET A 209 34.20 -36.32 12.56
C MET A 209 33.77 -37.69 13.09
N GLU A 210 34.04 -38.71 12.28
CA GLU A 210 34.08 -40.14 12.65
C GLU A 210 35.12 -40.45 13.73
#